data_AF-A0A450UF16-F1
#
_entry.id   AF-A0A450UF16-F1
#
_cell.length_a   1.000
_cell.length_b   1.000
_cell.length_c   1.000
_cell.angle_alpha   90.00
_cell.angle_beta   90.00
_cell.angle_gamma   90.00
#
_symmetry.space_group_name_H-M   'P 1'
#
loop_
_entity.id
_entity.type
_entity.pdbx_description
1 polymer ?
#
loop_
_entity_poly.entity_id
_entity_poly.type
_entity_poly.pdbx_seq_one_letter_code
_entity_poly.pdbx_strand_id
1 'polypeptide(L)' 'MQAIQFDARIHDGIIDIPSQHQNLPKENVKVILLVEDESPLPAARPSALDILARSPGKRLFQSAEAVDNHLRAERDAWEG' A
#
# COMPACT_ATOMS: atom_id res chain seq x y z
N MET A 1 -14.05 8.72 -29.69
CA MET A 1 -12.84 9.22 -29.03
C MET A 1 -11.83 8.08 -29.02
N GLN A 2 -10.62 8.30 -29.51
CA GLN A 2 -9.55 7.30 -29.54
C GLN A 2 -8.46 7.74 -28.56
N ALA A 3 -7.95 6.80 -27.77
CA ALA A 3 -6.82 7.01 -26.88
C ALA A 3 -5.59 6.31 -27.46
N ILE A 4 -4.43 6.97 -27.37
CA ILE A 4 -3.14 6.43 -27.77
C ILE A 4 -2.25 6.51 -26.53
N GLN A 5 -1.66 5.38 -26.15
CA GLN A 5 -0.71 5.28 -25.05
C GLN A 5 0.66 4.96 -25.62
N PHE A 6 1.67 5.70 -25.17
CA PHE A 6 3.07 5.46 -25.50
C PHE A 6 3.94 5.94 -24.34
N ASP A 7 5.11 5.35 -24.23
CA ASP A 7 6.13 5.83 -23.30
C ASP A 7 6.75 7.10 -23.88
N ALA A 8 6.78 8.16 -23.06
CA ALA A 8 7.32 9.45 -23.43
C ALA A 8 8.27 9.96 -22.36
N ARG A 9 9.27 10.72 -22.78
CA ARG A 9 10.10 11.48 -21.86
C ARG A 9 9.54 12.88 -21.73
N ILE A 10 9.61 13.42 -20.52
CA ILE A 10 9.25 14.80 -20.22
C ILE A 10 10.53 15.51 -19.82
N HIS A 11 10.89 16.57 -20.54
CA HIS A 11 12.01 17.45 -20.21
C HIS A 11 11.55 18.90 -20.32
N ASP A 12 11.84 19.71 -19.30
CA ASP A 12 11.48 21.13 -19.24
C ASP A 12 9.99 21.45 -19.57
N GLY A 13 9.09 20.53 -19.21
CA GLY A 13 7.65 20.65 -19.47
C GLY A 13 7.22 20.30 -20.90
N ILE A 14 8.15 19.85 -21.74
CA ILE A 14 7.90 19.35 -23.10
C ILE A 14 7.79 17.83 -23.06
N ILE A 15 6.70 17.30 -23.63
CA ILE A 15 6.50 15.85 -23.80
C ILE A 15 7.00 15.48 -25.20
N ASP A 16 8.03 14.66 -25.28
CA ASP A 16 8.51 14.14 -26.56
C ASP A 16 7.56 13.07 -27.08
N ILE A 17 6.88 13.36 -28.18
CA ILE A 17 6.05 12.38 -28.87
C ILE A 17 6.95 11.49 -29.73
N PRO A 18 6.95 10.15 -29.52
CA PRO A 18 7.72 9.23 -30.34
C PRO A 18 7.42 9.39 -31.82
N SER A 19 8.41 9.15 -32.67
CA SER A 19 8.28 9.26 -34.14
C SER A 19 7.12 8.44 -34.71
N GLN A 20 6.81 7.32 -34.07
CA GLN A 20 5.69 6.42 -34.40
C GLN A 20 4.31 7.10 -34.29
N HIS A 21 4.23 8.19 -33.52
CA HIS A 21 3.01 8.95 -33.25
C HIS A 21 3.11 10.42 -33.67
N GLN A 22 4.06 10.80 -34.54
CA GLN A 22 4.17 12.19 -35.01
C GLN A 22 2.99 12.66 -35.86
N ASN A 23 2.23 11.73 -36.46
CA ASN A 23 1.06 12.04 -37.29
C ASN A 23 -0.23 12.22 -36.46
N LEU A 24 -0.13 12.69 -35.22
CA LEU A 24 -1.31 13.03 -34.44
C LEU A 24 -2.11 14.15 -35.13
N PRO A 25 -3.46 14.11 -35.08
CA PRO A 25 -4.28 15.14 -35.68
C PRO A 25 -3.93 16.51 -35.09
N LYS A 26 -3.85 17.54 -35.94
CA LYS A 26 -3.54 18.94 -35.56
C LYS A 26 -4.67 19.64 -34.78
N GLU A 27 -5.55 18.86 -34.18
CA GLU A 27 -6.70 19.34 -33.42
C GLU A 27 -6.32 19.49 -31.93
N ASN A 28 -7.23 20.08 -31.14
CA ASN A 28 -7.07 20.16 -29.70
C ASN A 28 -7.14 18.75 -29.07
N VAL A 29 -6.04 18.30 -28.49
CA VAL A 29 -5.96 17.00 -27.79
C VAL A 29 -5.99 17.17 -26.27
N LYS A 30 -6.54 16.18 -25.57
CA LYS A 30 -6.42 16.05 -24.10
C LYS A 30 -5.30 15.06 -23.79
N VAL A 31 -4.39 15.45 -22.92
CA VAL A 31 -3.25 14.61 -22.50
C VAL A 31 -3.50 14.09 -21.08
N ILE A 32 -3.27 12.80 -20.86
CA ILE A 32 -3.29 12.16 -19.53
C ILE A 32 -1.86 11.72 -19.24
N LEU A 33 -1.29 12.21 -18.15
CA LEU A 33 0.04 11.85 -17.69
C LEU A 33 -0.09 10.82 -16.57
N LEU A 34 0.44 9.63 -16.80
CA LEU A 34 0.59 8.59 -15.79
C LEU A 34 2.06 8.62 -15.37
N VAL A 35 2.33 9.08 -14.16
CA VAL A 35 3.67 9.07 -13.58
C VAL A 35 3.77 7.90 -12.61
N GLU A 36 4.89 7.17 -12.66
CA GLU A 36 5.19 6.18 -11.63
C GLU A 36 5.40 6.92 -10.31
N ASP A 37 4.65 6.52 -9.28
CA ASP A 37 4.78 7.09 -7.96
C ASP A 37 6.04 6.51 -7.31
N GLU A 38 7.18 7.18 -7.47
CA GLU A 38 8.40 6.92 -6.68
C GLU A 38 8.29 7.49 -5.25
N SER A 39 7.09 7.74 -4.74
CA SER A 39 6.91 7.98 -3.31
C SER A 39 7.56 6.82 -2.56
N PRO A 40 8.52 7.08 -1.64
CA PRO A 40 9.08 6.02 -0.83
C PRO A 40 7.92 5.31 -0.16
N LEU A 41 7.76 4.01 -0.46
CA LEU A 41 6.74 3.17 0.13
C LEU A 41 6.68 3.50 1.62
N PRO A 42 5.51 3.90 2.17
CA PRO A 42 5.44 4.31 3.56
C PRO A 42 6.07 3.20 4.38
N ALA A 43 7.12 3.56 5.14
CA ALA A 43 7.94 2.62 5.90
C ALA A 43 7.02 1.59 6.55
N ALA A 44 7.26 0.31 6.25
CA ALA A 44 6.36 -0.80 6.58
C ALA A 44 5.78 -0.57 7.98
N ARG A 45 4.47 -0.29 8.03
CA ARG A 45 3.80 0.01 9.29
C ARG A 45 4.08 -1.17 10.23
N PRO A 46 4.59 -0.93 11.44
CA PRO A 46 4.87 -2.01 12.36
C PRO A 46 3.58 -2.81 12.58
N SER A 47 3.66 -4.12 12.44
CA SER A 47 2.51 -4.98 12.64
C SER A 47 2.05 -4.90 14.08
N ALA A 48 0.79 -5.25 14.34
CA ALA A 48 0.29 -5.34 15.71
C ALA A 48 1.17 -6.26 16.57
N LEU A 49 1.75 -7.31 15.97
CA LEU A 49 2.70 -8.21 16.63
C LEU A 49 4.01 -7.52 16.98
N ASP A 50 4.54 -6.66 16.09
CA ASP A 50 5.77 -5.88 16.36
C ASP A 50 5.58 -4.90 17.53
N ILE A 51 4.38 -4.32 17.64
CA ILE A 51 4.02 -3.40 18.75
C ILE A 51 3.94 -4.18 20.08
N LEU A 52 3.33 -5.36 20.07
CA LEU A 52 3.21 -6.23 21.25
C LEU A 52 4.55 -6.84 21.69
N ALA A 53 5.44 -7.12 20.74
CA ALA A 53 6.80 -7.60 21.02
C ALA A 53 7.64 -6.53 21.75
N ARG A 54 7.46 -5.25 21.39
CA ARG A 54 8.22 -4.11 21.95
C ARG A 54 7.70 -3.57 23.28
N SER A 55 6.64 -4.15 23.84
CA SER A 55 6.02 -3.71 25.10
C SER A 55 6.20 -4.73 26.24
N PRO A 56 7.42 -5.12 26.63
CA PRO A 56 7.62 -5.98 27.79
C PRO A 56 7.15 -5.24 29.06
N GLY A 57 6.27 -5.87 29.84
CA GLY A 57 5.69 -5.29 31.06
C GLY A 57 4.24 -4.81 30.96
N LYS A 58 3.65 -4.72 29.76
CA LYS A 58 2.22 -4.43 29.57
C LYS A 58 1.36 -5.64 29.19
N ARG A 59 1.95 -6.83 29.20
CA ARG A 59 1.22 -8.07 28.88
C ARG A 59 0.35 -8.46 30.07
N LEU A 60 -0.95 -8.60 29.84
CA LEU A 60 -1.91 -9.06 30.84
C LEU A 60 -1.59 -10.48 31.32
N PHE A 61 -1.05 -11.31 30.42
CA PHE A 61 -0.61 -12.67 30.71
C PHE A 61 0.89 -12.82 30.43
N GLN A 62 1.61 -13.44 31.36
CA GLN A 62 3.06 -13.59 31.31
C GLN A 62 3.51 -14.80 30.45
N SER A 63 2.59 -15.73 30.16
CA SER A 63 2.87 -16.92 29.35
C SER A 63 1.66 -17.30 28.50
N ALA A 64 1.90 -18.07 27.43
CA ALA A 64 0.84 -18.62 26.59
C ALA A 64 -0.06 -19.60 27.36
N GLU A 65 0.51 -20.35 28.31
CA GLU A 65 -0.21 -21.27 29.18
C GLU A 65 -1.21 -20.54 30.10
N ALA A 66 -0.85 -19.35 30.60
CA ALA A 66 -1.76 -18.52 31.39
C ALA A 66 -2.96 -18.02 30.56
N VAL A 67 -2.75 -17.75 29.27
CA VAL A 67 -3.83 -17.40 28.34
C VAL A 67 -4.75 -18.60 28.11
N ASP A 68 -4.19 -19.77 27.83
CA ASP A 68 -4.97 -20.99 27.57
C ASP A 68 -5.84 -21.38 28.77
N ASN A 69 -5.27 -21.34 29.97
CA ASN A 69 -6.00 -21.61 31.21
C ASN A 69 -7.14 -20.62 31.45
N HIS A 70 -6.93 -19.32 31.17
CA HIS A 70 -7.98 -18.31 31.30
C HIS A 70 -9.12 -18.53 30.32
N LEU A 71 -8.81 -18.79 29.04
CA LEU A 71 -9.82 -19.04 28.01
C LEU A 71 -10.65 -20.29 28.31
N ARG A 72 -10.00 -21.34 28.84
CA ARG A 72 -10.69 -22.57 29.24
C ARG A 72 -11.63 -22.34 30.41
N ALA A 73 -11.19 -21.61 31.43
CA ALA A 73 -12.02 -21.25 32.59
C ALA A 73 -13.23 -20.40 32.18
N GLU A 74 -13.05 -19.43 31.29
CA GLU A 74 -14.16 -18.62 30.76
C GLU A 74 -15.16 -19.49 29.98
N ARG A 75 -14.70 -20.39 29.10
CA ARG A 75 -15.58 -21.29 28.36
C ARG A 75 -16.38 -22.20 29.29
N ASP A 76 -15.70 -22.84 30.24
CA ASP A 76 -16.34 -23.78 31.17
C ASP A 76 -17.37 -23.05 32.06
N ALA A 77 -17.17 -21.75 32.35
CA ALA A 77 -18.14 -20.91 33.05
C ALA A 77 -19.37 -20.52 32.21
N TRP A 78 -19.30 -20.61 30.88
CA TRP A 78 -20.43 -20.39 29.98
C TRP A 78 -21.20 -21.69 29.68
N GLU A 79 -20.55 -22.85 29.85
CA GLU A 79 -21.15 -24.16 29.63
C GLU A 79 -21.86 -24.73 30.88
N GLY A 80 -21.66 -24.13 32.07
CA GLY A 80 -22.30 -24.51 33.34
C GLY A 80 -23.50 -23.66 33.71
#